data_AF-A0A800DNI2-F1
#
_entry.id   AF-A0A800DNI2-F1
#
_cell.length_a   1.000
_cell.length_b   1.000
_cell.length_c   1.000
_cell.angle_alpha   90.00
_cell.angle_beta   90.00
_cell.angle_gamma   90.00
#
_symmetry.space_group_name_H-M   'P 1'
#
loop_
_entity.id
_entity.type
_entity.pdbx_description
1 polymer ?
#
loop_
_entity_poly.entity_id
_entity_poly.type
_entity_poly.pdbx_seq_one_letter_code
_entity_poly.pdbx_strand_id
1 'polypeptide(L)'
;MANQFFSIGNAHAANWEIVREGKWDTNFHDIYFLNENVGWAVGSRGVIAHTEDGGLIWNRQRKVSNELLEDMDFVEHELGWVAGSAFDRNQSQGIILHTSDGGDNFQVQFKQASQNGI
;
A
#
# COMPACT_ATOMS: atom_id res chain seq x y z
N MET A 1 -11.77 -2.76 -11.98
CA MET A 1 -11.33 -1.37 -12.21
C MET A 1 -9.92 -1.30 -11.68
N ALA A 2 -8.91 -1.42 -12.54
CA ALA A 2 -7.51 -1.52 -12.11
C ALA A 2 -6.96 -0.12 -11.77
N ASN A 3 -6.22 0.00 -10.67
CA ASN A 3 -5.52 1.24 -10.35
C ASN A 3 -4.11 1.21 -10.96
N GLN A 4 -3.68 2.36 -11.49
CA GLN A 4 -2.48 2.52 -12.31
C GLN A 4 -1.48 3.43 -11.58
N PHE A 5 -0.20 3.05 -11.57
CA PHE A 5 0.89 3.89 -11.07
C PHE A 5 1.69 4.46 -12.24
N PHE A 6 2.20 5.68 -12.06
CA PHE A 6 2.79 6.52 -13.09
C PHE A 6 4.14 7.09 -12.59
N SER A 7 5.25 6.97 -13.35
CA SER A 7 6.52 7.68 -13.10
C SER A 7 6.99 8.52 -14.30
N ILE A 8 7.70 9.63 -14.04
CA ILE A 8 8.14 10.59 -15.07
C ILE A 8 9.62 10.35 -15.42
N GLY A 9 9.88 9.94 -16.66
CA GLY A 9 11.23 9.91 -17.25
C GLY A 9 11.38 10.99 -18.33
N ASN A 10 12.31 11.92 -18.08
CA ASN A 10 12.92 12.92 -18.98
C ASN A 10 12.04 13.66 -20.01
N ALA A 11 12.01 14.99 -19.84
CA ALA A 11 11.47 15.94 -20.80
C ALA A 11 12.09 15.73 -22.19
N HIS A 12 11.33 15.11 -23.09
CA HIS A 12 11.08 15.47 -24.48
C HIS A 12 10.15 14.37 -25.05
N ALA A 13 8.84 14.66 -25.04
CA ALA A 13 7.74 13.72 -25.26
C ALA A 13 7.72 12.53 -24.27
N ALA A 14 7.36 12.81 -23.01
CA ALA A 14 7.03 11.76 -22.05
C ALA A 14 5.80 11.00 -22.57
N ASN A 15 6.03 9.85 -23.18
CA ASN A 15 4.99 8.90 -23.51
C ASN A 15 4.81 7.98 -22.30
N TRP A 16 3.59 7.91 -21.80
CA TRP A 16 3.21 6.91 -20.81
C TRP A 16 3.22 5.53 -21.46
N GLU A 17 4.15 4.68 -21.05
CA GLU A 17 4.16 3.28 -21.45
C GLU A 17 3.78 2.39 -20.26
N ILE A 18 2.97 1.37 -20.54
CA ILE A 18 2.71 0.31 -19.57
C ILE A 18 3.98 -0.53 -19.49
N VAL A 19 4.81 -0.28 -18.47
CA VAL A 19 6.04 -1.06 -18.23
C VAL A 19 5.68 -2.50 -17.87
N ARG A 20 4.58 -2.71 -17.14
CA ARG A 20 4.11 -4.05 -16.74
C ARG A 20 2.64 -4.07 -16.31
N GLU A 21 1.95 -5.15 -16.65
CA GLU A 21 0.69 -5.55 -16.02
C GLU A 21 0.95 -6.71 -15.05
N GLY A 22 0.98 -6.42 -13.75
CA GLY A 22 0.99 -7.47 -12.74
C GLY A 22 -0.41 -8.07 -12.60
N LYS A 23 -0.53 -9.40 -12.53
CA LYS A 23 -1.79 -10.09 -12.22
C LYS A 23 -2.11 -10.00 -10.73
N TRP A 24 -2.37 -8.79 -10.26
CA TRP A 24 -2.78 -8.54 -8.88
C TRP A 24 -4.31 -8.51 -8.80
N ASP A 25 -4.88 -9.30 -7.89
CA ASP A 25 -6.29 -9.20 -7.52
C ASP A 25 -6.46 -8.05 -6.52
N THR A 26 -6.18 -6.82 -6.96
CA THR A 26 -6.31 -5.61 -6.15
C THR A 26 -6.46 -4.35 -6.99
N ASN A 27 -7.03 -3.33 -6.36
CA ASN A 27 -6.96 -1.96 -6.83
C ASN A 27 -5.98 -1.26 -5.89
N PHE A 28 -4.85 -0.81 -6.41
CA PHE A 28 -3.82 -0.11 -5.66
C PHE A 28 -4.14 1.37 -5.42
N HIS A 29 -4.30 1.79 -4.18
CA HIS A 29 -4.78 3.14 -3.86
C HIS A 29 -3.67 4.16 -3.70
N ASP A 30 -2.47 3.73 -3.30
CA ASP A 30 -1.34 4.63 -3.09
C ASP A 30 0.03 3.94 -3.25
N ILE A 31 1.08 4.73 -3.51
CA ILE A 31 2.47 4.31 -3.69
C ILE A 31 3.42 5.28 -3.03
N TYR A 32 4.39 4.73 -2.31
CA TYR A 32 5.47 5.47 -1.67
C TYR A 32 6.82 4.94 -2.15
N PHE A 33 7.74 5.83 -2.49
CA PHE A 33 9.14 5.50 -2.75
C PHE A 33 10.03 6.20 -1.73
N LEU A 34 10.83 5.40 -1.03
CA LEU A 34 11.84 5.87 -0.09
C LEU A 34 13.06 6.46 -0.84
N ASN A 35 13.38 5.86 -1.97
CA ASN A 35 14.42 6.31 -2.91
C ASN A 35 14.08 5.79 -4.32
N GLU A 36 14.97 5.97 -5.29
CA GLU A 36 14.71 5.56 -6.68
C GLU A 36 14.55 4.04 -6.89
N ASN A 37 14.95 3.21 -5.93
CA ASN A 37 14.93 1.75 -6.03
C ASN A 37 13.89 1.11 -5.12
N VAL A 38 13.71 1.63 -3.91
CA VAL A 38 12.91 1.00 -2.85
C VAL A 38 11.56 1.70 -2.71
N GLY A 39 10.47 0.95 -2.86
CA GLY A 39 9.13 1.49 -2.77
C GLY A 39 8.04 0.47 -2.44
N TRP A 40 6.91 0.97 -1.97
CA TRP A 40 5.74 0.18 -1.58
C TRP A 40 4.49 0.70 -2.25
N ALA A 41 3.55 -0.19 -2.53
CA ALA A 41 2.22 0.13 -3.02
C ALA A 41 1.16 -0.59 -2.19
N VAL A 42 0.12 0.12 -1.80
CA VAL A 42 -0.98 -0.42 -1.00
C VAL A 42 -2.27 -0.49 -1.80
N GLY A 43 -3.14 -1.42 -1.46
CA GLY A 43 -4.40 -1.59 -2.16
C GLY A 43 -5.43 -2.43 -1.42
N SER A 44 -6.55 -2.64 -2.11
CA SER A 44 -7.63 -3.51 -1.65
C SER A 44 -7.16 -4.92 -1.24
N ARG A 45 -7.94 -5.58 -0.38
CA ARG A 45 -7.70 -6.96 0.10
C ARG A 45 -6.39 -7.10 0.91
N GLY A 46 -5.99 -6.02 1.56
CA GLY A 46 -4.76 -5.92 2.35
C GLY A 46 -3.51 -6.22 1.51
N VAL A 47 -3.49 -5.76 0.26
CA VAL A 47 -2.28 -5.88 -0.55
C VAL A 47 -1.32 -4.77 -0.15
N ILE A 48 -0.11 -5.18 0.22
CA ILE A 48 1.08 -4.35 0.28
C ILE A 48 2.08 -5.02 -0.66
N ALA A 49 2.52 -4.29 -1.68
CA ALA A 49 3.53 -4.72 -2.63
C ALA A 49 4.81 -3.92 -2.39
N HIS A 50 5.97 -4.55 -2.56
CA HIS A 50 7.29 -3.96 -2.33
C HIS A 50 8.19 -4.18 -3.54
N THR A 51 9.02 -3.20 -3.89
CA THR A 51 10.06 -3.27 -4.91
C THR A 51 11.39 -2.81 -4.32
N GLU A 52 12.49 -3.41 -4.79
CA GLU A 52 13.86 -3.02 -4.47
C GLU A 52 14.65 -2.63 -5.74
N ASP A 53 13.97 -2.57 -6.88
CA ASP A 53 14.57 -2.36 -8.20
C ASP A 53 13.84 -1.28 -9.03
N GLY A 54 13.26 -0.28 -8.34
CA GLY A 54 12.65 0.89 -8.96
C GLY A 54 11.30 0.58 -9.63
N GLY A 55 10.64 -0.49 -9.20
CA GLY A 55 9.34 -0.91 -9.70
C GLY A 55 9.38 -1.87 -10.89
N LEU A 56 10.54 -2.42 -11.23
CA LEU A 56 10.65 -3.46 -12.26
C LEU A 56 10.02 -4.77 -11.76
N ILE A 57 10.28 -5.14 -10.51
CA ILE A 57 9.72 -6.29 -9.81
C ILE A 57 9.02 -5.83 -8.54
N TRP A 58 7.79 -6.31 -8.38
CA TRP A 58 6.95 -6.09 -7.20
C TRP A 58 6.64 -7.42 -6.53
N ASN A 59 6.95 -7.54 -5.25
CA ASN A 59 6.71 -8.70 -4.42
C ASN A 59 5.61 -8.41 -3.40
N ARG A 60 4.68 -9.36 -3.21
CA ARG A 60 3.59 -9.20 -2.24
C ARG A 60 4.14 -9.43 -0.83
N GLN A 61 4.02 -8.45 0.04
CA GLN A 61 4.34 -8.63 1.45
C GLN A 61 3.25 -9.47 2.15
N ARG A 62 3.61 -10.10 3.26
CA ARG A 62 2.76 -11.07 3.95
C ARG A 62 1.42 -10.40 4.31
N LYS A 63 0.32 -11.10 4.03
CA LYS A 63 -1.04 -10.57 4.13
C LYS A 63 -1.32 -10.10 5.56
N VAL A 64 -1.40 -8.79 5.79
CA VAL A 64 -1.65 -8.24 7.12
C VAL A 64 -3.10 -8.52 7.51
N SER A 65 -4.05 -8.38 6.58
CA SER A 65 -5.44 -8.88 6.69
C SER A 65 -6.24 -8.61 5.39
N ASN A 66 -7.60 -8.53 5.41
CA ASN A 66 -8.48 -8.43 4.21
C ASN A 66 -9.06 -7.01 3.99
N GLU A 67 -8.34 -5.96 4.38
CA GLU A 67 -8.82 -4.57 4.44
C GLU A 67 -8.67 -3.81 3.11
N LEU A 68 -9.29 -2.63 3.04
CA LEU A 68 -8.92 -1.61 2.06
C LEU A 68 -7.81 -0.75 2.67
N LEU A 69 -6.63 -0.77 2.06
CA LEU A 69 -5.50 0.08 2.44
C LEU A 69 -5.45 1.24 1.46
N GLU A 70 -5.65 2.46 1.95
CA GLU A 70 -6.02 3.61 1.10
C GLU A 70 -4.89 4.62 0.95
N ASP A 71 -4.02 4.74 1.94
CA ASP A 71 -2.96 5.76 2.00
C ASP A 71 -1.76 5.22 2.78
N MET A 72 -0.54 5.58 2.39
CA MET A 72 0.66 5.21 3.11
C MET A 72 1.73 6.30 3.12
N ASP A 73 2.46 6.38 4.23
CA ASP A 73 3.60 7.31 4.34
C ASP A 73 4.67 6.77 5.30
N PHE A 74 5.91 7.19 5.07
CA PHE A 74 7.04 6.96 5.96
C PHE A 74 7.60 8.29 6.43
N VAL A 75 7.71 8.45 7.75
CA VAL A 75 8.31 9.64 8.36
C VAL A 75 9.83 9.53 8.42
N GLU A 76 10.34 8.31 8.51
CA GLU A 76 11.75 7.95 8.46
C GLU A 76 11.90 6.62 7.70
N HIS A 77 13.12 6.30 7.28
CA HIS A 77 13.42 5.08 6.50
C HIS A 77 12.77 3.82 7.06
N GLU A 78 12.74 3.66 8.38
CA GLU A 78 12.22 2.46 9.03
C GLU A 78 10.79 2.61 9.55
N LEU A 79 10.29 3.84 9.65
CA LEU A 79 9.08 4.18 10.41
C LEU A 79 7.98 4.69 9.49
N GLY A 80 6.92 3.91 9.35
CA GLY A 80 5.83 4.22 8.42
C GLY A 80 4.47 3.69 8.85
N TRP A 81 3.43 4.24 8.21
CA TRP A 81 2.04 3.94 8.48
C TRP A 81 1.26 3.68 7.20
N VAL A 82 0.24 2.84 7.34
CA VAL A 82 -0.79 2.64 6.32
C VAL A 82 -2.14 2.87 6.96
N ALA A 83 -2.94 3.74 6.38
CA ALA A 83 -4.31 4.00 6.82
C ALA A 83 -5.32 3.38 5.86
N GLY A 84 -6.48 2.99 6.38
CA GLY A 84 -7.57 2.51 5.54
C GLY A 84 -8.78 2.05 6.33
N SER A 85 -9.56 1.15 5.73
CA SER A 85 -10.80 0.64 6.30
C SER A 85 -10.89 -0.89 6.31
N ALA A 86 -11.36 -1.42 7.45
CA ALA A 86 -11.72 -2.81 7.64
C ALA A 86 -13.24 -2.99 7.61
N PHE A 87 -13.71 -4.03 6.93
CA PHE A 87 -15.13 -4.36 6.87
C PHE A 87 -15.39 -5.58 7.76
N ASP A 88 -16.18 -5.40 8.82
CA ASP A 88 -16.76 -6.50 9.57
C ASP A 88 -18.28 -6.37 9.60
N ARG A 89 -18.96 -7.45 9.20
CA ARG A 89 -20.41 -7.73 9.34
C ARG A 89 -21.32 -6.50 9.52
N ASN A 90 -21.30 -5.59 8.53
CA ASN A 90 -22.16 -4.40 8.40
C ASN A 90 -21.58 -3.05 8.88
N GLN A 91 -20.30 -2.96 9.26
CA GLN A 91 -19.67 -1.68 9.59
C GLN A 91 -18.28 -1.56 8.95
N SER A 92 -17.97 -0.35 8.49
CA SER A 92 -16.62 0.07 8.14
C SER A 92 -15.94 0.60 9.40
N GLN A 93 -14.75 0.10 9.70
CA GLN A 93 -13.91 0.53 10.82
C GLN A 93 -12.60 1.07 10.27
N GLY A 94 -12.10 2.17 10.82
CA GLY A 94 -10.74 2.62 10.51
C GLY A 94 -9.70 1.59 10.97
N ILE A 95 -8.67 1.37 10.15
CA ILE A 95 -7.49 0.59 10.50
C ILE A 95 -6.23 1.44 10.26
N ILE A 96 -5.30 1.35 11.20
CA ILE A 96 -3.95 1.88 11.05
C ILE A 96 -2.97 0.72 11.21
N LEU A 97 -2.14 0.53 10.19
CA LEU A 97 -0.96 -0.33 10.25
C LEU A 97 0.28 0.52 10.48
N HIS A 98 1.28 -0.08 11.11
CA HIS A 98 2.55 0.54 11.43
C HIS A 98 3.69 -0.43 11.14
N THR A 99 4.81 0.11 10.68
CA THR A 99 6.10 -0.59 10.59
C THR A 99 7.16 0.24 11.31
N SER A 100 8.13 -0.46 11.90
CA SER A 100 9.36 0.12 12.44
C SER A 100 10.60 -0.62 11.89
N ASP A 101 10.44 -1.31 10.77
CA ASP A 101 11.47 -2.12 10.09
C ASP A 101 11.51 -1.86 8.59
N GLY A 102 11.17 -0.62 8.19
CA GLY A 102 11.23 -0.23 6.77
C GLY A 102 10.18 -0.93 5.93
N GLY A 103 9.03 -1.25 6.50
CA GLY A 103 7.95 -1.92 5.80
C GLY A 103 8.13 -3.42 5.62
N ASP A 104 9.23 -4.05 6.09
CA ASP A 104 9.38 -5.50 6.05
C ASP A 104 8.20 -6.21 6.74
N ASN A 105 7.72 -5.63 7.85
CA ASN A 105 6.52 -6.06 8.54
C ASN A 105 5.62 -4.88 8.94
N PHE A 106 4.39 -4.90 8.42
CA PHE A 106 3.31 -4.04 8.90
C PHE A 106 2.43 -4.78 9.91
N GLN A 107 2.17 -4.14 11.04
CA GLN A 107 1.32 -4.65 12.11
C GLN A 107 0.20 -3.69 12.44
N VAL A 108 -0.95 -4.22 12.88
CA VAL A 108 -2.10 -3.41 13.28
C VAL A 108 -1.73 -2.60 14.54
N GLN A 109 -1.67 -1.28 14.40
CA GLN A 109 -1.52 -0.37 15.54
C GLN A 109 -2.88 0.00 16.14
N PHE A 110 -3.88 0.21 15.28
CA PHE A 110 -5.24 0.55 15.70
C PHE A 110 -6.28 -0.14 14.83
N LYS A 111 -7.30 -0.70 15.49
CA LYS A 111 -8.53 -1.20 14.88
C LYS A 111 -9.67 -0.95 15.86
N GLN A 112 -10.62 -0.09 15.52
CA GLN A 112 -11.74 0.20 16.41
C GLN A 112 -12.72 -0.98 16.42
N ALA A 113 -12.83 -1.72 17.53
CA ALA A 113 -13.93 -2.66 17.72
C ALA A 113 -15.25 -1.88 17.83
N SER A 114 -16.33 -2.36 17.19
CA SER A 114 -17.64 -1.70 17.28
C SER A 114 -18.08 -1.62 18.75
N GLN A 115 -18.23 -0.40 19.27
CA GLN A 115 -18.87 -0.17 20.55
C GLN A 115 -20.37 -0.40 20.40
N ASN A 116 -20.81 -1.64 20.57
CA ASN A 116 -22.19 -1.87 20.98
C ASN A 116 -22.25 -1.71 22.50
N GLY A 117 -22.54 -0.49 22.97
CA GLY A 117 -22.84 -0.27 24.38
C GLY A 117 -22.91 1.20 24.79
N ILE A 118 -24.05 1.86 24.51
CA ILE A 118 -24.84 2.65 25.47
C ILE A 118 -26.31 2.52 25.08
#